data_AF-A0A1Z1WCK9-F1
#
_entry.id   AF-A0A1Z1WCK9-F1
#
_cell.length_a   1.000
_cell.length_b   1.000
_cell.length_c   1.000
_cell.angle_alpha   90.00
_cell.angle_beta   90.00
_cell.angle_gamma   90.00
#
_symmetry.space_group_name_H-M   'P 1'
#
loop_
_entity.id
_entity.type
_entity.pdbx_description
1 polymer ?
#
loop_
_entity_poly.entity_id
_entity_poly.type
_entity_poly.pdbx_seq_one_letter_code
_entity_poly.pdbx_strand_id
1 'polypeptide(L)' 'MSPALSELDDRATRIYADFMGHLWGCSPCRREDYYRAGDRMRRAWKAAQGEAVRAYMESGLRAEGDGASGEGVRHESA' A
#
# COMPACT_ATOMS: atom_id res chain seq x y z
N MET A 1 21.62 -7.03 4.71
CA MET A 1 20.47 -6.97 5.65
C MET A 1 19.32 -6.32 4.89
N SER A 2 18.19 -7.00 4.79
CA SER A 2 16.96 -6.40 4.25
C SER A 2 16.40 -5.45 5.32
N PRO A 3 15.88 -4.26 4.93
CA PRO A 3 15.24 -3.34 5.88
C PRO A 3 14.06 -4.04 6.56
N ALA A 4 13.85 -3.72 7.84
CA ALA A 4 12.72 -4.27 8.58
C ALA A 4 11.40 -3.73 8.00
N LEU A 5 10.33 -4.53 8.09
CA LEU A 5 9.01 -4.13 7.60
C LEU A 5 8.56 -2.78 8.16
N SER A 6 8.81 -2.52 9.45
CA SER A 6 8.51 -1.25 10.10
C SER A 6 9.28 -0.07 9.48
N GLU A 7 10.53 -0.26 9.08
CA GLU A 7 11.33 0.80 8.43
C GLU A 7 10.80 1.14 7.03
N LEU A 8 10.32 0.13 6.30
CA LEU A 8 9.70 0.30 4.99
C LEU A 8 8.34 1.01 5.11
N ASP A 9 7.54 0.65 6.11
CA ASP A 9 6.25 1.29 6.38
C ASP A 9 6.43 2.75 6.82
N ASP A 10 7.37 3.02 7.72
CA ASP A 10 7.73 4.39 8.15
C ASP A 10 8.20 5.25 6.97
N ARG A 11 8.96 4.66 6.04
CA ARG A 11 9.40 5.34 4.82
C ARG A 11 8.23 5.63 3.89
N ALA A 12 7.33 4.67 3.67
CA ALA A 12 6.14 4.87 2.86
C ALA A 12 5.24 5.98 3.44
N THR A 13 5.06 6.00 4.77
CA THR A 13 4.30 7.00 5.50
C THR A 13 4.91 8.41 5.37
N ARG A 14 6.23 8.55 5.51
CA ARG A 14 6.92 9.84 5.30
C ARG A 14 6.74 10.38 3.89
N ILE A 15 6.94 9.54 2.87
CA ILE A 15 6.77 9.94 1.46
C ILE A 15 5.31 10.31 1.18
N TYR A 16 4.36 9.61 1.80
CA TYR A 16 2.94 9.96 1.70
C TYR A 16 2.64 11.33 2.31
N ALA A 17 3.19 11.62 3.50
CA ALA A 17 3.02 12.92 4.15
C ALA A 17 3.59 14.06 3.28
N ASP A 18 4.78 13.87 2.69
CA ASP A 18 5.39 14.85 1.78
C ASP A 18 4.54 15.06 0.52
N PHE A 19 4.04 13.97 -0.07
CA PHE A 19 3.14 14.02 -1.21
C PHE A 19 1.85 14.80 -0.90
N MET A 20 1.22 14.51 0.24
CA MET A 20 0.03 15.23 0.68
C MET A 20 0.33 16.71 0.93
N GLY A 21 1.45 17.04 1.60
CA GLY A 21 1.88 18.42 1.81
C GLY A 21 2.05 19.18 0.49
N HIS A 22 2.65 18.54 -0.52
CA HIS A 22 2.79 19.12 -1.85
C HIS A 22 1.44 19.33 -2.54
N LEU A 23 0.52 18.36 -2.50
CA LEU A 23 -0.83 18.49 -3.07
C LEU A 23 -1.61 19.66 -2.45
N TRP A 24 -1.46 19.88 -1.14
CA TRP A 24 -2.08 21.01 -0.45
C TRP A 24 -1.41 22.34 -0.80
N GLY A 25 -0.09 22.37 -1.06
CA GLY A 25 0.62 23.59 -1.47
C GLY A 25 0.55 23.92 -2.98
N CYS A 26 0.35 22.93 -3.84
CA CYS A 26 0.38 23.07 -5.29
C CYS A 26 -1.04 22.98 -5.89
N SER A 27 -1.67 24.12 -6.16
CA SER A 27 -2.99 24.18 -6.79
C SER A 27 -3.06 23.46 -8.17
N PRO A 28 -2.04 23.55 -9.06
CA PRO A 28 -2.00 22.76 -10.29
C PRO A 28 -1.99 21.26 -10.01
N CYS A 29 -1.13 20.79 -9.12
CA CYS A 29 -0.98 19.37 -8.77
C CYS A 29 -2.24 18.77 -8.12
N ARG A 30 -3.10 19.61 -7.54
CA ARG A 30 -4.39 19.22 -6.96
C ARG A 30 -5.51 19.13 -8.00
N ARG A 31 -5.44 19.95 -9.04
CA ARG A 31 -6.47 20.03 -10.09
C ARG A 31 -6.16 19.13 -11.28
N GLU A 32 -4.88 18.92 -11.56
CA GLU A 32 -4.40 18.21 -12.73
C GLU A 32 -3.51 17.04 -12.29
N ASP A 33 -3.95 15.82 -12.63
CA ASP A 33 -3.23 14.60 -12.29
C ASP A 33 -1.90 14.43 -13.06
N TYR A 34 -1.68 15.20 -14.13
CA TYR A 34 -0.52 15.08 -15.03
C TYR A 34 0.64 16.02 -14.69
N TYR A 35 0.53 16.80 -13.60
CA TYR A 35 1.62 17.68 -13.22
C TYR A 35 2.86 16.86 -12.82
N ARG A 36 3.99 17.06 -13.51
CA ARG A 36 5.19 16.20 -13.41
C ARG A 36 5.69 16.02 -11.97
N ALA A 37 5.57 17.05 -11.12
CA ALA A 37 5.97 16.97 -9.72
C ALA A 37 5.04 16.05 -8.90
N GLY A 38 3.72 16.21 -9.05
CA GLY A 38 2.73 15.35 -8.40
C GLY A 38 2.82 13.90 -8.85
N ASP A 39 3.00 13.65 -10.16
CA ASP A 39 3.20 12.30 -10.71
C ASP A 39 4.47 11.64 -10.15
N ARG A 40 5.60 12.38 -10.08
CA ARG A 40 6.84 11.86 -9.48
C ARG A 40 6.64 11.46 -8.02
N MET A 41 6.00 12.31 -7.21
CA MET A 41 5.76 12.03 -5.79
C MET A 41 4.79 10.86 -5.61
N ARG A 42 3.72 10.79 -6.42
CA ARG A 42 2.77 9.67 -6.41
C ARG A 42 3.45 8.35 -6.77
N ARG A 43 4.34 8.35 -7.78
CA ARG A 43 5.14 7.17 -8.15
C ARG A 43 6.11 6.76 -7.05
N ALA A 44 6.77 7.72 -6.40
CA ALA A 44 7.67 7.46 -5.28
C ALA A 44 6.93 6.81 -4.10
N TRP A 45 5.76 7.33 -3.74
CA TRP A 45 4.90 6.73 -2.71
C TRP A 45 4.49 5.31 -3.07
N LYS A 46 3.98 5.07 -4.29
CA LYS A 46 3.60 3.72 -4.75
C LYS A 46 4.75 2.73 -4.74
N ALA A 47 5.96 3.17 -5.11
CA ALA A 47 7.15 2.33 -5.05
C ALA A 47 7.50 1.92 -3.61
N ALA A 48 7.49 2.87 -2.67
CA ALA A 48 7.74 2.61 -1.26
C ALA A 48 6.66 1.70 -0.64
N GLN A 49 5.39 1.93 -0.97
CA GLN A 49 4.29 1.05 -0.54
C GLN A 49 4.45 -0.36 -1.11
N GLY A 50 4.84 -0.50 -2.37
CA GLY A 50 5.10 -1.80 -2.99
C GLY A 50 6.31 -2.53 -2.39
N GLU A 51 7.32 -1.81 -1.89
CA GLU A 51 8.40 -2.39 -1.09
C GLU A 51 7.89 -2.92 0.26
N ALA A 52 7.11 -2.12 0.99
CA ALA A 52 6.53 -2.53 2.27
C ALA A 52 5.60 -3.75 2.12
N VAL A 53 4.74 -3.77 1.09
CA VAL A 53 3.84 -4.89 0.80
C VAL A 53 4.60 -6.16 0.42
N ARG A 54 5.68 -6.05 -0.38
CA ARG A 54 6.52 -7.21 -0.69
C ARG A 54 7.21 -7.75 0.55
N ALA A 55 7.80 -6.88 1.37
CA ALA A 55 8.41 -7.29 2.63
C ALA A 55 7.38 -7.92 3.58
N TYR A 56 6.13 -7.41 3.60
CA TYR A 56 5.04 -8.01 4.36
C TYR A 56 4.73 -9.44 3.88
N MET A 57 4.56 -9.63 2.57
CA MET A 57 4.31 -10.96 1.99
C MET A 57 5.48 -11.93 2.26
N GLU A 58 6.72 -11.47 2.12
CA GLU A 58 7.93 -12.24 2.42
C GLU A 58 8.06 -12.57 3.91
N SER A 59 7.57 -11.70 4.80
CA SER A 59 7.59 -11.92 6.24
C SER A 59 6.48 -12.87 6.75
N GLY A 60 5.44 -13.13 5.95
CA GLY A 60 4.15 -13.52 6.53
C GLY A 60 3.26 -14.51 5.78
N LEU A 61 3.52 -14.90 4.52
CA LEU A 61 2.91 -16.12 3.93
C LEU A 61 3.59 -17.42 4.44
N ARG A 62 3.94 -17.41 5.73
CA ARG A 62 4.28 -18.58 6.53
C ARG A 62 3.56 -18.59 7.89
N ALA A 63 2.50 -17.80 8.01
CA ALA A 63 1.53 -17.89 9.09
C ALA A 63 0.17 -18.23 8.46
N GLU A 64 -0.40 -19.37 8.87
CA GLU A 64 -1.82 -19.75 8.71
C GLU A 64 -2.26 -20.35 7.36
N GLY A 65 -1.75 -21.55 7.08
CA GLY A 65 -2.57 -22.60 6.50
C GLY A 65 -3.18 -23.44 7.63
N ASP A 66 -4.30 -22.99 8.20
CA ASP A 66 -5.07 -23.79 9.15
C ASP A 66 -6.58 -23.52 8.98
N GLY A 67 -7.30 -24.54 8.51
CA GLY A 67 -8.70 -24.80 8.83
C GLY A 67 -9.77 -23.76 8.49
N ALA A 68 -10.25 -23.76 7.25
CA ALA A 68 -11.65 -23.44 6.98
C ALA A 68 -12.22 -24.40 5.92
N SER A 69 -12.39 -25.66 6.33
CA SER A 69 -13.42 -26.53 5.78
C SER A 69 -14.79 -25.90 6.06
N GLY A 70 -15.28 -25.09 5.12
CA GLY A 70 -16.67 -24.65 5.06
C GLY A 70 -17.45 -25.60 4.17
N GLU A 71 -17.76 -26.77 4.72
CA GLU A 71 -18.70 -27.75 4.19
C GLU A 71 -20.08 -27.10 3.94
N GLY A 72 -20.80 -27.61 2.94
CA GLY A 72 -21.92 -26.92 2.31
C GLY A 72 -23.19 -26.76 3.15
N VAL A 73 -23.98 -25.75 2.80
CA VAL A 73 -25.42 -25.73 3.03
C VAL A 73 -26.10 -25.35 1.72
N ARG A 74 -26.77 -26.34 1.13
CA ARG A 74 -27.76 -26.13 0.05
C ARG A 74 -28.94 -25.37 0.66
N HIS A 75 -29.29 -24.24 0.08
CA HIS A 75 -30.58 -23.61 0.31
C HIS A 75 -31.62 -24.31 -0.56
N GLU A 76 -32.41 -25.19 0.06
CA GLU A 76 -33.70 -25.64 -0.45
C GLU A 76 -34.74 -24.60 -0.02
N SER A 77 -35.54 -24.11 -0.96
CA SER A 77 -36.70 -23.25 -0.70
C SER A 77 -37.92 -23.92 -1.32
N ALA A 78 -38.93 -24.04 -0.46
CA ALA A 78 -40.21 -24.74 -0.66
C ALA A 78 -41.08 -24.13 -1.76
#